data_AF-A0A6J1SEY3-F1
#
_entry.id   AF-A0A6J1SEY3-F1
#
_cell.length_a   1.000
_cell.length_b   1.000
_cell.length_c   1.000
_cell.angle_alpha   90.00
_cell.angle_beta   90.00
_cell.angle_gamma   90.00
#
_symmetry.space_group_name_H-M   'P 1'
#
loop_
_entity.id
_entity.type
_entity.pdbx_description
1 polymer ?
#
loop_
_entity_poly.entity_id
_entity_poly.type
_entity_poly.pdbx_seq_one_letter_code
_entity_poly.pdbx_strand_id
1 'polypeptide(L)'
;MGRPGKCCVTNCSSTRHSKPSIGKRFFQIPKVVRNFGEVYLRRTLKRQKLWLIRINRNDLKYGDFVCSDHFVSGAPSAYHEEDSVDWAPSLNMGSAIDLPQDNNFENSTLTAEDFDSFQLQEISMRECVNTLPGLKHSSKGAVDCKAKQTVTQGTASRAVSLDEYCDSLQLNCHEKNVQDAACIRADSIDRNDIETFKECFEKNPTVQCLKCVHTHEKILEHEILKMEHCDLKIKHDSLQNEYDSACHSIYKLQNDLKSSEAEKQVLQNEYDNACHSIFKLQNDLKNSEADKRVLQMKLEAATEVVNNNSQEINLITEIVRVKTEEILKLKEEFETKIREEYENEMLLQVTALAHNYENNAAKLLSEIDCLRRMQQISPRMK
;
A
#
# COMPACT_ATOMS: atom_id res chain seq x y z
N MET A 1 -0.68 -24.08 -22.66
CA MET A 1 -1.46 -25.27 -22.29
C MET A 1 -0.61 -26.10 -21.32
N GLY A 2 -1.09 -26.35 -20.09
CA GLY A 2 -0.36 -27.17 -19.10
C GLY A 2 -0.32 -28.64 -19.54
N ARG A 3 0.69 -29.41 -19.08
CA ARG A 3 0.81 -30.83 -19.45
C ARG A 3 -0.35 -31.61 -18.84
N PRO A 4 -1.22 -32.27 -19.63
CA PRO A 4 -2.40 -32.94 -19.08
C PRO A 4 -1.99 -34.10 -18.17
N GLY A 5 -2.37 -34.01 -16.89
CA GLY A 5 -2.47 -35.16 -16.00
C GLY A 5 -1.25 -35.54 -15.15
N LYS A 6 -0.13 -34.81 -15.14
CA LYS A 6 1.03 -35.13 -14.26
C LYS A 6 1.17 -34.14 -13.10
N CYS A 7 1.66 -34.62 -11.96
CA CYS A 7 2.09 -33.74 -10.86
C CYS A 7 3.24 -32.83 -11.33
N CYS A 8 3.19 -31.54 -10.98
CA CYS A 8 4.19 -30.54 -11.35
C CYS A 8 5.37 -30.46 -10.38
N VAL A 9 5.32 -31.13 -9.23
CA VAL A 9 6.44 -31.21 -8.29
C VAL A 9 7.60 -31.99 -8.91
N THR A 10 8.81 -31.47 -8.75
CA THR A 10 10.05 -32.07 -9.27
C THR A 10 10.19 -33.51 -8.78
N ASN A 11 10.63 -34.42 -9.65
CA ASN A 11 10.78 -35.85 -9.35
C ASN A 11 9.51 -36.60 -8.91
N CYS A 12 8.32 -35.98 -8.98
CA CYS A 12 7.06 -36.68 -8.74
C CYS A 12 6.60 -37.43 -10.00
N SER A 13 6.44 -38.75 -9.88
CA SER A 13 5.96 -39.64 -10.94
C SER A 13 4.44 -39.82 -10.94
N SER A 14 3.73 -39.20 -9.99
CA SER A 14 2.27 -39.28 -9.88
C SER A 14 1.58 -38.70 -11.13
N THR A 15 0.70 -39.51 -11.71
CA THR A 15 -0.12 -39.15 -12.87
C THR A 15 -1.59 -39.47 -12.62
N ARG A 16 -2.49 -38.65 -13.13
CA ARG A 16 -3.94 -38.77 -13.01
C ARG A 16 -4.46 -40.07 -13.66
N HIS A 17 -3.70 -40.64 -14.58
CA HIS A 17 -4.02 -41.89 -15.28
C HIS A 17 -3.36 -43.13 -14.65
N SER A 18 -2.78 -43.05 -13.44
CA SER A 18 -2.23 -44.22 -12.77
C SER A 18 -3.34 -45.20 -12.37
N LYS A 19 -3.00 -46.49 -12.27
CA LYS A 19 -3.95 -47.57 -11.99
C LYS A 19 -4.85 -47.21 -10.78
N PRO A 20 -6.16 -47.53 -10.84
CA PRO A 20 -7.17 -47.10 -9.85
C PRO A 20 -6.93 -47.58 -8.40
N SER A 21 -5.97 -48.49 -8.17
CA SER A 21 -5.58 -48.97 -6.84
C SER A 21 -4.82 -47.96 -5.97
N ILE A 22 -4.36 -46.83 -6.53
CA ILE A 22 -3.64 -45.75 -5.81
C ILE A 22 -4.31 -44.42 -6.15
N GLY A 23 -5.60 -44.27 -5.81
CA GLY A 23 -6.40 -43.09 -6.14
C GLY A 23 -5.89 -41.79 -5.54
N LYS A 24 -4.88 -41.18 -6.14
CA LYS A 24 -4.35 -39.87 -5.75
C LYS A 24 -5.23 -38.76 -6.28
N ARG A 25 -5.48 -37.76 -5.43
CA ARG A 25 -6.19 -36.54 -5.83
C ARG A 25 -5.19 -35.57 -6.42
N PHE A 26 -5.63 -34.78 -7.39
CA PHE A 26 -4.82 -33.76 -8.05
C PHE A 26 -5.48 -32.40 -7.87
N PHE A 27 -4.72 -31.46 -7.33
CA PHE A 27 -5.17 -30.11 -7.00
C PHE A 27 -4.48 -29.12 -7.92
N GLN A 28 -5.25 -28.22 -8.49
CA GLN A 28 -4.74 -27.22 -9.42
C GLN A 28 -4.01 -26.12 -8.63
N ILE A 29 -2.91 -25.60 -9.19
CA ILE A 29 -2.28 -24.39 -8.67
C ILE A 29 -3.35 -23.28 -8.61
N PRO A 30 -3.54 -22.62 -7.44
CA PRO A 30 -4.57 -21.60 -7.27
C PRO A 30 -4.51 -20.52 -8.35
N LYS A 31 -5.66 -20.17 -8.89
CA LYS A 31 -5.80 -19.01 -9.79
C LYS A 31 -5.94 -17.74 -8.94
N VAL A 32 -5.26 -16.68 -9.37
CA VAL A 32 -5.44 -15.35 -8.79
C VAL A 32 -6.79 -14.79 -9.25
N VAL A 33 -7.63 -14.40 -8.30
CA VAL A 33 -8.96 -13.87 -8.57
C VAL A 33 -9.02 -12.41 -8.16
N ARG A 34 -9.21 -11.52 -9.15
CA ARG A 34 -9.19 -10.06 -8.95
C ARG A 34 -10.53 -9.44 -8.57
N ASN A 35 -11.64 -10.17 -8.75
CA ASN A 35 -12.99 -9.57 -8.73
C ASN A 35 -13.69 -9.61 -7.36
N PHE A 36 -13.05 -10.10 -6.30
CA PHE A 36 -13.68 -10.32 -4.99
C PHE A 36 -13.13 -9.38 -3.88
N GLY A 37 -12.61 -8.22 -4.28
CA GLY A 37 -12.05 -7.22 -3.36
C GLY A 37 -10.58 -7.47 -3.02
N GLU A 38 -9.94 -6.46 -2.42
CA GLU A 38 -8.49 -6.39 -2.21
C GLU A 38 -7.97 -7.48 -1.26
N VAL A 39 -8.68 -7.75 -0.17
CA VAL A 39 -8.33 -8.80 0.81
C VAL A 39 -8.31 -10.18 0.14
N TYR A 40 -9.30 -10.44 -0.72
CA TYR A 40 -9.37 -11.69 -1.46
C TYR A 40 -8.31 -11.76 -2.57
N LEU A 41 -7.95 -10.65 -3.20
CA LEU A 41 -6.87 -10.65 -4.18
C LEU A 41 -5.51 -10.93 -3.51
N ARG A 42 -5.22 -10.24 -2.39
CA ARG A 42 -3.97 -10.40 -1.64
C ARG A 42 -3.73 -11.84 -1.20
N ARG A 43 -4.75 -12.50 -0.67
CA ARG A 43 -4.66 -13.90 -0.24
C ARG A 43 -4.41 -14.87 -1.40
N THR A 44 -4.88 -14.58 -2.62
CA THR A 44 -4.85 -15.54 -3.75
C THR A 44 -3.49 -15.45 -4.40
N LEU A 45 -2.96 -14.23 -4.48
CA LEU A 45 -1.58 -13.95 -4.81
C LEU A 45 -0.62 -14.60 -3.81
N LYS A 46 -0.82 -14.39 -2.51
CA LYS A 46 0.03 -14.97 -1.45
C LYS A 46 0.08 -16.49 -1.56
N ARG A 47 -1.09 -17.12 -1.67
CA ARG A 47 -1.20 -18.57 -1.81
C ARG A 47 -0.51 -19.07 -3.07
N GLN A 48 -0.75 -18.43 -4.22
CA GLN A 48 -0.14 -18.84 -5.49
C GLN A 48 1.39 -18.68 -5.46
N LYS A 49 1.92 -17.55 -4.97
CA LYS A 49 3.37 -17.32 -4.82
C LYS A 49 3.99 -18.40 -3.95
N LEU A 50 3.38 -18.70 -2.79
CA LEU A 50 3.90 -19.72 -1.88
C LEU A 50 3.94 -21.11 -2.53
N TRP A 51 2.92 -21.48 -3.31
CA TRP A 51 2.95 -22.73 -4.08
C TRP A 51 4.10 -22.76 -5.09
N LEU A 52 4.26 -21.70 -5.89
CA LEU A 52 5.31 -21.63 -6.91
C LEU A 52 6.71 -21.69 -6.30
N ILE A 53 6.94 -20.98 -5.19
CA ILE A 53 8.21 -20.98 -4.44
C ILE A 53 8.52 -22.39 -3.95
N ARG A 54 7.56 -23.06 -3.30
CA ARG A 54 7.80 -24.40 -2.75
C ARG A 54 8.01 -25.46 -3.83
N ILE A 55 7.33 -25.34 -4.97
CA ILE A 55 7.54 -26.24 -6.11
C ILE A 55 8.88 -25.96 -6.80
N ASN A 56 9.40 -24.73 -6.67
CA ASN A 56 10.71 -24.30 -7.14
C ASN A 56 10.97 -24.62 -8.62
N ARG A 57 10.01 -24.24 -9.47
CA ARG A 57 10.08 -24.41 -10.93
C ARG A 57 9.60 -23.15 -11.63
N ASN A 58 10.46 -22.65 -12.53
CA ASN A 58 10.21 -21.39 -13.23
C ASN A 58 9.27 -21.54 -14.44
N ASP A 59 8.98 -22.78 -14.87
CA ASP A 59 8.15 -23.06 -16.06
C ASP A 59 6.66 -23.29 -15.74
N LEU A 60 6.27 -23.21 -14.47
CA LEU A 60 4.91 -23.51 -14.03
C LEU A 60 3.95 -22.34 -14.25
N LYS A 61 2.71 -22.68 -14.59
CA LYS A 61 1.62 -21.72 -14.76
C LYS A 61 0.40 -22.13 -13.95
N TYR A 62 -0.52 -21.18 -13.76
CA TYR A 62 -1.86 -21.51 -13.31
C TYR A 62 -2.43 -22.58 -14.25
N GLY A 63 -3.00 -23.65 -13.70
CA GLY A 63 -3.48 -24.77 -14.51
C GLY A 63 -2.75 -26.08 -14.27
N ASP A 64 -1.49 -26.04 -13.83
CA ASP A 64 -0.72 -27.23 -13.46
C ASP A 64 -1.26 -27.86 -12.17
N PHE A 65 -0.97 -29.15 -11.94
CA PHE A 65 -1.54 -29.93 -10.84
C PHE A 65 -0.49 -30.44 -9.86
N VAL A 66 -0.82 -30.45 -8.58
CA VAL A 66 -0.06 -31.06 -7.48
C VAL A 66 -0.87 -32.23 -6.93
N CYS A 67 -0.25 -33.41 -6.71
CA CYS A 67 -0.97 -34.55 -6.13
C CYS A 67 -1.09 -34.46 -4.60
N SER A 68 -2.01 -35.25 -4.03
CA SER A 68 -2.29 -35.32 -2.59
C SER A 68 -1.06 -35.57 -1.71
N ASP A 69 -0.06 -36.29 -2.19
CA ASP A 69 1.15 -36.67 -1.41
C ASP A 69 2.03 -35.49 -0.96
N HIS A 70 1.76 -34.29 -1.49
CA HIS A 70 2.50 -33.07 -1.15
C HIS A 70 1.82 -32.27 -0.02
N PHE A 71 0.71 -32.77 0.50
CA PHE A 71 -0.06 -32.17 1.61
C PHE A 71 -0.13 -33.18 2.76
N VAL A 72 -0.06 -32.69 4.00
CA VAL A 72 -0.17 -33.46 5.23
C VAL A 72 -1.54 -34.13 5.34
N SER A 73 -2.64 -33.39 5.10
CA SER A 73 -4.00 -33.96 5.07
C SER A 73 -4.38 -34.62 3.74
N GLY A 74 -3.46 -34.65 2.76
CA GLY A 74 -3.74 -35.14 1.41
C GLY A 74 -4.56 -34.18 0.54
N ALA A 75 -4.84 -32.97 1.02
CA ALA A 75 -5.51 -31.91 0.26
C ALA A 75 -5.05 -30.51 0.72
N PRO A 76 -5.12 -29.50 -0.15
CA PRO A 76 -4.88 -28.13 0.26
C PRO A 76 -6.02 -27.62 1.17
N SER A 77 -5.65 -26.85 2.19
CA SER A 77 -6.60 -26.28 3.15
C SER A 77 -7.55 -25.24 2.53
N ALA A 78 -8.53 -24.78 3.30
CA ALA A 78 -9.42 -23.73 2.81
C ALA A 78 -8.65 -22.44 2.57
N TYR A 79 -9.17 -21.62 1.67
CA TYR A 79 -8.47 -20.43 1.20
C TYR A 79 -8.18 -19.39 2.30
N HIS A 80 -9.06 -19.30 3.30
CA HIS A 80 -8.97 -18.37 4.42
C HIS A 80 -8.12 -18.89 5.60
N GLU A 81 -7.67 -20.15 5.55
CA GLU A 81 -6.87 -20.79 6.60
C GLU A 81 -5.38 -20.63 6.28
N GLU A 82 -4.88 -19.38 6.30
CA GLU A 82 -3.50 -19.05 5.93
C GLU A 82 -2.45 -19.75 6.82
N ASP A 83 -2.80 -20.02 8.07
CA ASP A 83 -1.91 -20.63 9.07
C ASP A 83 -1.88 -22.17 9.00
N SER A 84 -2.65 -22.77 8.09
CA SER A 84 -2.67 -24.22 7.93
C SER A 84 -1.38 -24.72 7.27
N VAL A 85 -0.80 -25.80 7.79
CA VAL A 85 0.35 -26.49 7.17
C VAL A 85 0.07 -26.92 5.73
N ASP A 86 -1.21 -27.18 5.42
CA ASP A 86 -1.70 -27.58 4.11
C ASP A 86 -2.14 -26.40 3.22
N TRP A 87 -1.89 -25.17 3.64
CA TRP A 87 -2.22 -24.00 2.83
C TRP A 87 -1.43 -23.97 1.52
N ALA A 88 -0.22 -24.53 1.54
CA ALA A 88 0.63 -24.81 0.39
C ALA A 88 1.29 -26.19 0.49
N PRO A 89 1.67 -26.82 -0.64
CA PRO A 89 2.34 -28.13 -0.62
C PRO A 89 3.66 -28.02 0.14
N SER A 90 3.95 -28.97 1.02
CA SER A 90 5.12 -28.95 1.91
C SER A 90 5.90 -30.26 1.92
N LEU A 91 5.27 -31.37 1.53
CA LEU A 91 5.87 -32.69 1.59
C LEU A 91 6.45 -33.12 0.25
N ASN A 92 7.55 -33.90 0.28
CA ASN A 92 8.10 -34.59 -0.88
C ASN A 92 8.39 -33.69 -2.10
N MET A 93 8.94 -32.49 -1.88
CA MET A 93 9.10 -31.45 -2.91
C MET A 93 10.23 -31.71 -3.93
N GLY A 94 10.84 -32.89 -3.94
CA GLY A 94 11.74 -33.36 -5.01
C GLY A 94 13.18 -32.85 -4.98
N SER A 95 13.47 -31.90 -4.10
CA SER A 95 14.81 -31.37 -3.81
C SER A 95 14.95 -31.25 -2.30
N ALA A 96 16.08 -31.64 -1.73
CA ALA A 96 16.48 -31.19 -0.40
C ALA A 96 16.71 -29.68 -0.52
N ILE A 97 15.66 -28.90 -0.31
CA ILE A 97 15.80 -27.47 -0.17
C ILE A 97 16.48 -27.31 1.19
N ASP A 98 17.79 -27.06 1.19
CA ASP A 98 18.41 -26.27 2.25
C ASP A 98 17.74 -24.89 2.16
N LEU A 99 16.51 -24.80 2.68
CA LEU A 99 15.89 -23.53 2.96
C LEU A 99 16.82 -22.88 3.98
N PRO A 100 17.21 -21.61 3.80
CA PRO A 100 17.70 -20.84 4.92
C PRO A 100 16.64 -21.00 6.02
N GLN A 101 17.01 -21.61 7.15
CA GLN A 101 16.18 -21.57 8.35
C GLN A 101 16.24 -20.16 8.95
N ASP A 102 15.88 -19.16 8.16
CA ASP A 102 15.47 -17.88 8.69
C ASP A 102 14.02 -18.06 9.11
N ASN A 103 13.81 -18.17 10.42
CA ASN A 103 12.52 -18.09 11.11
C ASN A 103 11.78 -16.74 10.89
N ASN A 104 12.12 -16.00 9.83
CA ASN A 104 11.58 -14.70 9.44
C ASN A 104 10.74 -14.76 8.15
N PHE A 105 10.73 -15.86 7.38
CA PHE A 105 9.91 -15.93 6.16
C PHE A 105 8.42 -16.21 6.44
N GLU A 106 8.08 -16.81 7.58
CA GLU A 106 6.67 -16.95 8.02
C GLU A 106 6.06 -15.60 8.46
N ASN A 107 6.89 -14.59 8.73
CA ASN A 107 6.47 -13.21 9.03
C ASN A 107 6.69 -12.21 7.88
N SER A 108 7.04 -12.69 6.68
CA SER A 108 7.07 -11.87 5.47
C SER A 108 5.63 -11.55 5.04
N THR A 109 5.05 -10.56 5.71
CA THR A 109 3.86 -9.87 5.22
C THR A 109 4.24 -9.32 3.85
N LEU A 110 3.72 -9.91 2.77
CA LEU A 110 3.82 -9.36 1.41
C LEU A 110 3.59 -7.85 1.52
N THR A 111 4.63 -7.05 1.30
CA THR A 111 4.54 -5.59 1.35
C THR A 111 3.70 -5.13 0.15
N ALA A 112 3.20 -3.89 0.19
CA ALA A 112 2.47 -3.32 -0.95
C ALA A 112 3.31 -3.34 -2.26
N GLU A 113 4.64 -3.30 -2.12
CA GLU A 113 5.63 -3.36 -3.21
C GLU A 113 5.57 -4.69 -3.99
N ASP A 114 5.25 -5.79 -3.32
CA ASP A 114 5.12 -7.13 -3.90
C ASP A 114 3.83 -7.31 -4.74
N PHE A 115 2.87 -6.40 -4.55
CA PHE A 115 1.59 -6.31 -5.25
C PHE A 115 1.72 -5.42 -6.50
N ASP A 116 2.46 -4.31 -6.42
CA ASP A 116 2.73 -3.40 -7.54
C ASP A 116 3.67 -3.99 -8.59
N SER A 117 4.66 -4.78 -8.18
CA SER A 117 5.54 -5.52 -9.10
C SER A 117 4.76 -6.42 -10.08
N PHE A 118 3.61 -6.97 -9.66
CA PHE A 118 2.76 -7.83 -10.50
C PHE A 118 1.83 -7.07 -11.46
N GLN A 119 1.41 -5.84 -11.11
CA GLN A 119 0.69 -4.97 -12.06
C GLN A 119 1.61 -4.57 -13.22
N LEU A 120 2.88 -4.27 -12.94
CA LEU A 120 3.85 -3.83 -13.94
C LEU A 120 4.36 -4.98 -14.84
N GLN A 121 4.47 -6.21 -14.33
CA GLN A 121 4.96 -7.35 -15.13
C GLN A 121 3.92 -7.89 -16.13
N GLU A 122 2.62 -7.75 -15.86
CA GLU A 122 1.56 -8.09 -16.82
C GLU A 122 1.30 -7.01 -17.88
N ILE A 123 1.60 -5.74 -17.58
CA ILE A 123 1.61 -4.65 -18.58
C ILE A 123 2.77 -4.88 -19.56
N SER A 124 3.95 -5.23 -19.05
CA SER A 124 5.12 -5.57 -19.88
C SER A 124 4.88 -6.79 -20.79
N MET A 125 4.21 -7.84 -20.34
CA MET A 125 3.93 -9.01 -21.19
C MET A 125 2.78 -8.83 -22.19
N ARG A 126 1.87 -7.86 -21.99
CA ARG A 126 0.83 -7.54 -22.99
C ARG A 126 1.35 -6.63 -24.11
N GLU A 127 2.41 -5.88 -23.86
CA GLU A 127 3.07 -5.04 -24.87
C GLU A 127 4.05 -5.83 -25.77
N CYS A 128 4.47 -7.04 -25.38
CA CYS A 128 5.42 -7.85 -26.17
C CYS A 128 4.78 -8.83 -27.17
N VAL A 129 3.46 -8.84 -27.38
CA VAL A 129 2.79 -9.79 -28.31
C VAL A 129 2.33 -9.13 -29.63
N ASN A 130 2.43 -7.81 -29.77
CA ASN A 130 1.99 -7.07 -30.97
C ASN A 130 3.12 -6.45 -31.80
N THR A 131 4.28 -7.10 -31.91
CA THR A 131 5.31 -6.69 -32.88
C THR A 131 5.78 -7.88 -33.68
N LEU A 132 5.30 -8.00 -34.93
CA LEU A 132 5.89 -8.90 -35.92
C LEU A 132 7.32 -8.43 -36.27
N PRO A 133 8.19 -9.35 -36.71
CA PRO A 133 9.63 -9.15 -36.84
C PRO A 133 10.00 -8.66 -38.25
N GLY A 134 11.00 -7.80 -38.32
CA GLY A 134 11.72 -7.53 -39.55
C GLY A 134 12.20 -6.10 -39.64
N LEU A 135 13.45 -5.86 -39.25
CA LEU A 135 14.43 -5.03 -39.96
C LEU A 135 15.72 -5.02 -39.14
N LYS A 136 16.70 -5.78 -39.62
CA LYS A 136 18.11 -5.56 -39.26
C LYS A 136 18.52 -4.23 -39.88
N HIS A 137 19.07 -3.30 -39.12
CA HIS A 137 20.19 -2.41 -39.52
C HIS A 137 20.68 -1.73 -38.23
N SER A 138 21.81 -2.18 -37.68
CA SER A 138 23.12 -1.53 -37.81
C SER A 138 23.16 -0.12 -37.23
N SER A 139 23.60 -0.08 -35.97
CA SER A 139 24.16 1.07 -35.28
C SER A 139 25.11 1.92 -36.13
N LYS A 140 24.92 3.24 -36.14
CA LYS A 140 26.00 4.25 -36.08
C LYS A 140 25.42 5.66 -35.93
N GLY A 141 25.95 6.40 -34.95
CA GLY A 141 26.15 7.84 -35.04
C GLY A 141 25.03 8.72 -34.49
N ALA A 142 25.17 9.09 -33.22
CA ALA A 142 24.59 10.32 -32.67
C ALA A 142 25.12 11.54 -33.43
N VAL A 143 24.25 12.44 -33.86
CA VAL A 143 24.60 13.86 -34.05
C VAL A 143 23.42 14.73 -33.64
N ASP A 144 23.77 15.63 -32.73
CA ASP A 144 23.05 16.75 -32.14
C ASP A 144 22.53 17.73 -33.23
N CYS A 145 21.23 18.02 -33.27
CA CYS A 145 20.65 19.05 -34.15
C CYS A 145 20.05 20.18 -33.33
N LYS A 146 20.91 21.14 -32.96
CA LYS A 146 20.50 22.49 -32.58
C LYS A 146 19.84 23.19 -33.77
N ALA A 147 18.60 23.60 -33.57
CA ALA A 147 17.91 24.56 -34.41
C ALA A 147 18.68 25.89 -34.45
N LYS A 148 19.05 26.34 -35.66
CA LYS A 148 19.31 27.74 -35.98
C LYS A 148 18.50 28.11 -37.20
N GLN A 149 17.51 28.96 -36.98
CA GLN A 149 16.86 29.74 -38.02
C GLN A 149 17.89 30.64 -38.68
N THR A 150 18.09 30.47 -39.99
CA THR A 150 18.68 31.50 -40.84
C THR A 150 17.83 31.62 -42.10
N VAL A 151 17.12 32.73 -42.15
CA VAL A 151 16.50 33.32 -43.33
C VAL A 151 17.52 33.38 -44.46
N THR A 152 17.23 32.75 -45.59
CA THR A 152 17.91 33.03 -46.87
C THR A 152 16.87 33.21 -47.96
N GLN A 153 16.93 34.37 -48.59
CA GLN A 153 16.19 34.76 -49.78
C GLN A 153 16.76 34.04 -51.01
N GLY A 154 15.87 33.71 -51.94
CA GLY A 154 16.16 33.69 -53.37
C GLY A 154 16.67 32.38 -53.97
N THR A 155 15.80 31.69 -54.71
CA THR A 155 16.11 31.28 -56.09
C THR A 155 14.81 31.21 -56.88
N ALA A 156 14.71 32.10 -57.87
CA ALA A 156 13.65 32.09 -58.87
C ALA A 156 13.80 30.84 -59.73
N SER A 157 12.79 29.98 -59.76
CA SER A 157 12.70 28.91 -60.74
C SER A 157 12.41 29.54 -62.10
N ARG A 158 13.37 29.37 -63.01
CA ARG A 158 13.33 29.81 -64.41
C ARG A 158 12.21 29.06 -65.12
N ALA A 159 11.07 29.73 -65.34
CA ALA A 159 10.08 29.28 -66.30
C ALA A 159 10.75 29.31 -67.69
N VAL A 160 10.90 28.14 -68.31
CA VAL A 160 11.32 28.05 -69.71
C VAL A 160 10.13 28.51 -70.55
N SER A 161 10.29 29.64 -71.25
CA SER A 161 9.30 30.14 -72.20
C SER A 161 9.13 29.12 -73.33
N LEU A 162 7.89 28.92 -73.79
CA LEU A 162 7.57 28.08 -74.95
C LEU A 162 8.22 28.60 -76.26
N ASP A 163 8.77 29.82 -76.24
CA ASP A 163 9.50 30.41 -77.37
C ASP A 163 10.75 29.59 -77.78
N GLU A 164 11.40 28.89 -76.84
CA GLU A 164 12.63 28.12 -77.14
C GLU A 164 12.37 26.76 -77.81
N TYR A 165 11.11 26.30 -77.95
CA TYR A 165 10.79 25.03 -78.61
C TYR A 165 10.40 25.19 -80.09
N CYS A 166 9.89 26.35 -80.49
CA CYS A 166 9.44 26.61 -81.87
C CYS A 166 10.59 26.81 -82.88
N ASP A 167 11.79 27.18 -82.43
CA ASP A 167 12.96 27.36 -83.32
C ASP A 167 13.58 26.04 -83.81
N SER A 168 13.16 24.90 -83.26
CA SER A 168 13.70 23.57 -83.61
C SER A 168 12.96 22.85 -84.74
N LEU A 169 11.83 23.39 -85.21
CA LEU A 169 11.07 22.86 -86.34
C LEU A 169 11.12 23.85 -87.51
N GLN A 170 12.22 23.81 -88.28
CA GLN A 170 12.34 24.45 -89.59
C GLN A 170 11.21 23.96 -90.53
N LEU A 171 10.06 24.63 -90.52
CA LEU A 171 9.06 24.56 -91.56
C LEU A 171 9.22 25.81 -92.44
N ASN A 172 9.95 25.64 -93.54
CA ASN A 172 9.97 26.58 -94.65
C ASN A 172 8.54 26.72 -95.22
N CYS A 173 7.86 27.82 -94.89
CA CYS A 173 6.63 28.24 -95.53
C CYS A 173 6.91 29.52 -96.31
N HIS A 174 7.61 29.38 -97.44
CA HIS A 174 7.73 30.46 -98.42
C HIS A 174 6.94 30.06 -99.65
N GLU A 175 5.64 30.38 -99.67
CA GLU A 175 4.94 30.74 -100.90
C GLU A 175 3.64 31.49 -100.59
N LYS A 176 3.36 32.47 -101.44
CA LYS A 176 2.38 33.54 -101.28
C LYS A 176 0.94 33.05 -101.46
N ASN A 177 0.01 33.85 -100.92
CA ASN A 177 -1.45 33.82 -101.09
C ASN A 177 -2.25 32.86 -100.21
N VAL A 178 -2.47 33.23 -98.94
CA VAL A 178 -3.82 33.36 -98.37
C VAL A 178 -3.76 34.48 -97.35
N GLN A 179 -4.42 35.60 -97.65
CA GLN A 179 -4.37 36.83 -96.83
C GLN A 179 -5.52 36.94 -95.82
N ASP A 180 -6.31 35.89 -95.61
CA ASP A 180 -7.46 35.92 -94.70
C ASP A 180 -7.57 34.62 -93.88
N ALA A 181 -6.85 34.53 -92.76
CA ALA A 181 -7.25 33.71 -91.62
C ALA A 181 -6.47 34.17 -90.39
N ALA A 182 -7.19 34.62 -89.37
CA ALA A 182 -6.63 35.06 -88.10
C ALA A 182 -5.76 33.95 -87.48
N CYS A 183 -4.44 34.13 -87.46
CA CYS A 183 -3.56 33.37 -86.57
C CYS A 183 -3.86 33.79 -85.13
N ILE A 184 -4.70 33.01 -84.45
CA ILE A 184 -4.92 33.12 -83.01
C ILE A 184 -3.58 32.77 -82.33
N ARG A 185 -3.03 33.72 -81.58
CA ARG A 185 -1.85 33.47 -80.72
C ARG A 185 -2.25 32.46 -79.64
N ALA A 186 -1.47 31.41 -79.50
CA ALA A 186 -1.78 30.24 -78.66
C ALA A 186 -1.80 30.50 -77.14
N ASP A 187 -1.53 31.74 -76.70
CA ASP A 187 -1.37 32.08 -75.28
C ASP A 187 -2.71 32.19 -74.51
N SER A 188 -3.85 32.05 -75.20
CA SER A 188 -5.18 32.07 -74.59
C SER A 188 -6.19 31.42 -75.53
N ILE A 189 -6.22 30.08 -75.58
CA ILE A 189 -7.28 29.33 -76.26
C ILE A 189 -8.38 29.08 -75.24
N ASP A 190 -9.55 29.72 -75.39
CA ASP A 190 -10.73 29.41 -74.60
C ASP A 190 -11.59 28.31 -75.25
N ARG A 191 -12.68 27.90 -74.58
CA ARG A 191 -13.54 26.81 -75.08
C ARG A 191 -14.31 27.20 -76.37
N ASN A 192 -14.57 28.48 -76.62
CA ASN A 192 -15.19 28.99 -77.85
C ASN A 192 -14.22 29.01 -79.04
N ASP A 193 -12.91 29.19 -78.79
CA ASP A 193 -11.90 29.13 -79.85
C ASP A 193 -11.83 27.72 -80.50
N ILE A 194 -12.14 26.67 -79.72
CA ILE A 194 -12.18 25.27 -80.18
C ILE A 194 -13.39 25.00 -81.09
N GLU A 195 -14.56 25.59 -80.80
CA GLU A 195 -15.75 25.47 -81.65
C GLU A 195 -15.58 26.21 -82.97
N THR A 196 -14.95 27.39 -82.93
CA THR A 196 -14.62 28.19 -84.12
C THR A 196 -13.61 27.47 -85.03
N PHE A 197 -12.65 26.73 -84.45
CA PHE A 197 -11.69 25.93 -85.21
C PHE A 197 -12.32 24.70 -85.87
N LYS A 198 -13.30 24.05 -85.21
CA LYS A 198 -14.07 22.93 -85.79
C LYS A 198 -14.88 23.36 -87.01
N GLU A 199 -15.55 24.52 -86.96
CA GLU A 199 -16.28 25.07 -88.12
C GLU A 199 -15.36 25.45 -89.29
N CYS A 200 -14.13 25.87 -89.02
CA CYS A 200 -13.13 26.16 -90.05
C CYS A 200 -12.56 24.88 -90.70
N PHE A 201 -12.38 23.80 -89.92
CA PHE A 201 -11.88 22.51 -90.40
C PHE A 201 -12.88 21.79 -91.33
N GLU A 202 -14.18 21.88 -91.04
CA GLU A 202 -15.23 21.30 -91.90
C GLU A 202 -15.31 21.94 -93.29
N LYS A 203 -14.84 23.19 -93.44
CA LYS A 203 -14.93 23.95 -94.70
C LYS A 203 -13.71 23.83 -95.61
N ASN A 204 -12.54 23.36 -95.15
CA ASN A 204 -11.36 23.17 -96.01
C ASN A 204 -10.34 22.18 -95.42
N PRO A 205 -10.39 20.88 -95.78
CA PRO A 205 -9.49 19.88 -95.23
C PRO A 205 -8.19 19.80 -96.05
N THR A 206 -7.18 20.59 -95.69
CA THR A 206 -5.82 20.40 -96.22
C THR A 206 -4.92 19.68 -95.21
N VAL A 207 -3.95 18.90 -95.71
CA VAL A 207 -3.01 18.07 -94.91
C VAL A 207 -2.18 18.88 -93.90
N GLN A 208 -2.01 20.18 -94.13
CA GLN A 208 -1.34 21.11 -93.21
C GLN A 208 -2.16 21.34 -91.92
N CYS A 209 -3.50 21.23 -92.00
CA CYS A 209 -4.41 21.41 -90.87
C CYS A 209 -4.38 20.21 -89.90
N LEU A 210 -4.18 18.98 -90.41
CA LEU A 210 -4.03 17.76 -89.60
C LEU A 210 -2.77 17.76 -88.72
N LYS A 211 -1.65 18.34 -89.22
CA LYS A 211 -0.44 18.50 -88.41
C LYS A 211 -0.64 19.49 -87.26
N CYS A 212 -1.34 20.60 -87.50
CA CYS A 212 -1.71 21.57 -86.45
C CYS A 212 -2.64 20.97 -85.39
N VAL A 213 -3.62 20.14 -85.79
CA VAL A 213 -4.51 19.47 -84.84
C VAL A 213 -3.74 18.52 -83.92
N HIS A 214 -2.80 17.74 -84.45
CA HIS A 214 -2.01 16.80 -83.65
C HIS A 214 -1.00 17.50 -82.72
N THR A 215 -0.45 18.66 -83.10
CA THR A 215 0.36 19.48 -82.19
C THR A 215 -0.49 20.16 -81.12
N HIS A 216 -1.68 20.67 -81.44
CA HIS A 216 -2.58 21.28 -80.46
C HIS A 216 -3.12 20.26 -79.45
N GLU A 217 -3.43 19.03 -79.90
CA GLU A 217 -3.84 17.93 -79.02
C GLU A 217 -2.75 17.58 -77.99
N LYS A 218 -1.48 17.50 -78.43
CA LYS A 218 -0.33 17.28 -77.53
C LYS A 218 -0.07 18.42 -76.57
N ILE A 219 -0.30 19.66 -76.99
CA ILE A 219 -0.18 20.85 -76.12
C ILE A 219 -1.28 20.80 -75.05
N LEU A 220 -2.52 20.47 -75.42
CA LEU A 220 -3.64 20.31 -74.49
C LEU A 220 -3.38 19.18 -73.47
N GLU A 221 -2.91 18.02 -73.92
CA GLU A 221 -2.53 16.90 -73.03
C GLU A 221 -1.44 17.31 -72.04
N HIS A 222 -0.41 18.02 -72.51
CA HIS A 222 0.68 18.49 -71.67
C HIS A 222 0.23 19.53 -70.63
N GLU A 223 -0.69 20.43 -70.99
CA GLU A 223 -1.20 21.43 -70.06
C GLU A 223 -2.18 20.83 -69.03
N ILE A 224 -2.96 19.82 -69.41
CA ILE A 224 -3.78 19.01 -68.48
C ILE A 224 -2.88 18.28 -67.48
N LEU A 225 -1.83 17.60 -67.96
CA LEU A 225 -0.88 16.88 -67.08
C LEU A 225 -0.16 17.83 -66.11
N LYS A 226 0.19 19.04 -66.54
CA LYS A 226 0.76 20.07 -65.65
C LYS A 226 -0.24 20.51 -64.58
N MET A 227 -1.49 20.73 -64.93
CA MET A 227 -2.53 21.11 -63.96
C MET A 227 -2.74 20.00 -62.93
N GLU A 228 -2.85 18.74 -63.37
CA GLU A 228 -2.95 17.57 -62.48
C GLU A 228 -1.73 17.43 -61.56
N HIS A 229 -0.53 17.67 -62.09
CA HIS A 229 0.70 17.68 -61.30
C HIS A 229 0.73 18.80 -60.24
N CYS A 230 0.23 20.00 -60.58
CA CYS A 230 0.07 21.09 -59.61
C CYS A 230 -0.92 20.74 -58.49
N ASP A 231 -2.07 20.15 -58.83
CA ASP A 231 -3.07 19.73 -57.84
C ASP A 231 -2.53 18.64 -56.90
N LEU A 232 -1.79 17.68 -57.45
CA LEU A 232 -1.11 16.64 -56.66
C LEU A 232 -0.05 17.24 -55.74
N LYS A 233 0.71 18.24 -56.20
CA LYS A 233 1.71 18.91 -55.39
C LYS A 233 1.10 19.70 -54.22
N ILE A 234 -0.01 20.42 -54.45
CA ILE A 234 -0.74 21.12 -53.39
C ILE A 234 -1.25 20.13 -52.33
N LYS A 235 -1.81 18.99 -52.77
CA LYS A 235 -2.26 17.93 -51.84
C LYS A 235 -1.10 17.33 -51.05
N HIS A 236 0.02 17.08 -51.70
CA HIS A 236 1.23 16.59 -51.04
C HIS A 236 1.72 17.57 -49.98
N ASP A 237 1.82 18.86 -50.29
CA ASP A 237 2.31 19.87 -49.35
C ASP A 237 1.33 20.06 -48.17
N SER A 238 0.01 19.96 -48.41
CA SER A 238 -1.01 19.95 -47.35
C SER A 238 -0.83 18.75 -46.41
N LEU A 239 -0.69 17.54 -46.96
CA LEU A 239 -0.47 16.32 -46.19
C LEU A 239 0.86 16.34 -45.42
N GLN A 240 1.91 16.93 -46.01
CA GLN A 240 3.20 17.08 -45.35
C GLN A 240 3.11 18.02 -44.15
N ASN A 241 2.39 19.14 -44.28
CA ASN A 241 2.17 20.06 -43.15
C ASN A 241 1.37 19.40 -42.01
N GLU A 242 0.36 18.60 -42.35
CA GLU A 242 -0.39 17.81 -41.35
C GLU A 242 0.50 16.78 -40.67
N TYR A 243 1.34 16.07 -41.44
CA TYR A 243 2.31 15.12 -40.92
C TYR A 243 3.30 15.78 -39.95
N ASP A 244 3.88 16.91 -40.32
CA ASP A 244 4.84 17.64 -39.49
C ASP A 244 4.19 18.17 -38.19
N SER A 245 2.94 18.64 -38.28
CA SER A 245 2.14 19.05 -37.12
C SER A 245 1.84 17.89 -36.17
N ALA A 246 1.50 16.72 -36.73
CA ALA A 246 1.29 15.50 -35.96
C ALA A 246 2.59 15.03 -35.28
N CYS A 247 3.72 15.06 -35.99
CA CYS A 247 5.03 14.73 -35.41
C CYS A 247 5.41 15.66 -34.25
N HIS A 248 5.17 16.97 -34.38
CA HIS A 248 5.41 17.92 -33.29
C HIS A 248 4.54 17.63 -32.07
N SER A 249 3.25 17.33 -32.31
CA SER A 249 2.30 16.99 -31.25
C SER A 249 2.69 15.70 -30.51
N ILE A 250 3.11 14.67 -31.25
CA ILE A 250 3.61 13.41 -30.69
C ILE A 250 4.84 13.66 -29.81
N TYR A 251 5.80 14.45 -30.30
CA TYR A 251 7.01 14.78 -29.54
C TYR A 251 6.68 15.49 -28.23
N LYS A 252 5.71 16.43 -28.24
CA LYS A 252 5.26 17.12 -27.04
C LYS A 252 4.64 16.14 -26.03
N LEU A 253 3.71 15.31 -26.47
CA LEU A 253 3.06 14.30 -25.62
C LEU A 253 4.07 13.31 -25.02
N GLN A 254 5.12 12.93 -25.77
CA GLN A 254 6.17 12.07 -25.25
C GLN A 254 6.97 12.72 -24.12
N ASN A 255 7.21 14.03 -24.18
CA ASN A 255 7.89 14.74 -23.11
C ASN A 255 7.00 14.90 -21.87
N ASP A 256 5.72 15.23 -22.08
CA ASP A 256 4.74 15.34 -21.00
C ASP A 256 4.57 13.98 -20.29
N LEU A 257 4.52 12.88 -21.05
CA LEU A 257 4.47 11.53 -20.49
C LEU A 257 5.71 11.22 -19.62
N LYS A 258 6.91 11.51 -20.10
CA LYS A 258 8.16 11.33 -19.32
C LYS A 258 8.18 12.15 -18.05
N SER A 259 7.69 13.39 -18.11
CA SER A 259 7.57 14.25 -16.92
C SER A 259 6.60 13.64 -15.90
N SER A 260 5.44 13.17 -16.37
CA SER A 260 4.44 12.52 -15.51
C SER A 260 4.95 11.20 -14.91
N GLU A 261 5.73 10.42 -15.65
CA GLU A 261 6.39 9.22 -15.13
C GLU A 261 7.41 9.55 -14.03
N ALA A 262 8.17 10.63 -14.19
CA ALA A 262 9.09 11.10 -13.16
C ALA A 262 8.36 11.53 -11.88
N GLU A 263 7.24 12.28 -12.01
CA GLU A 263 6.40 12.67 -10.88
C GLU A 263 5.82 11.44 -10.15
N LYS A 264 5.34 10.45 -10.91
CA LYS A 264 4.87 9.18 -10.34
C LYS A 264 5.95 8.48 -9.51
N GLN A 265 7.19 8.48 -10.00
CA GLN A 265 8.31 7.87 -9.26
C GLN A 265 8.62 8.61 -7.95
N VAL A 266 8.52 9.94 -7.94
CA VAL A 266 8.69 10.75 -6.71
C VAL A 266 7.61 10.39 -5.70
N LEU A 267 6.34 10.35 -6.11
CA LEU A 267 5.23 9.98 -5.24
C LEU A 267 5.36 8.55 -4.70
N GLN A 268 5.87 7.61 -5.51
CA GLN A 268 6.14 6.25 -5.05
C GLN A 268 7.18 6.24 -3.93
N ASN A 269 8.29 6.96 -4.10
CA ASN A 269 9.33 7.05 -3.08
C ASN A 269 8.80 7.69 -1.77
N GLU A 270 7.95 8.71 -1.88
CA GLU A 270 7.28 9.33 -0.71
C GLU A 270 6.35 8.34 -0.01
N TYR A 271 5.59 7.55 -0.78
CA TYR A 271 4.73 6.50 -0.24
C TYR A 271 5.55 5.44 0.51
N ASP A 272 6.64 4.94 -0.07
CA ASP A 272 7.49 3.93 0.54
C ASP A 272 8.13 4.45 1.85
N ASN A 273 8.58 5.71 1.85
CA ASN A 273 9.10 6.38 3.05
C ASN A 273 8.03 6.52 4.16
N ALA A 274 6.79 6.84 3.77
CA ALA A 274 5.67 6.90 4.71
C ALA A 274 5.35 5.51 5.28
N CYS A 275 5.34 4.47 4.45
CA CYS A 275 5.14 3.09 4.88
C CYS A 275 6.22 2.64 5.88
N HIS A 276 7.49 2.95 5.62
CA HIS A 276 8.58 2.64 6.54
C HIS A 276 8.41 3.36 7.90
N SER A 277 8.02 4.63 7.86
CA SER A 277 7.76 5.43 9.07
C SER A 277 6.60 4.87 9.89
N ILE A 278 5.50 4.48 9.23
CA ILE A 278 4.35 3.83 9.88
C ILE A 278 4.78 2.52 10.56
N PHE A 279 5.56 1.68 9.88
CA PHE A 279 6.04 0.43 10.45
C PHE A 279 6.89 0.65 11.72
N LYS A 280 7.78 1.66 11.70
CA LYS A 280 8.58 2.02 12.87
C LYS A 280 7.68 2.45 14.04
N LEU A 281 6.71 3.33 13.79
CA LEU A 281 5.77 3.80 14.80
C LEU A 281 4.91 2.67 15.37
N GLN A 282 4.53 1.68 14.56
CA GLN A 282 3.80 0.50 15.02
C GLN A 282 4.63 -0.35 16.00
N ASN A 283 5.92 -0.52 15.74
CA ASN A 283 6.82 -1.23 16.65
C ASN A 283 7.02 -0.46 17.96
N ASP A 284 7.24 0.85 17.87
CA ASP A 284 7.39 1.70 19.05
C ASP A 284 6.11 1.70 19.91
N LEU A 285 4.93 1.72 19.28
CA LEU A 285 3.65 1.58 19.97
C LEU A 285 3.53 0.24 20.68
N LYS A 286 3.89 -0.87 20.02
CA LYS A 286 3.85 -2.20 20.61
C LYS A 286 4.78 -2.33 21.83
N ASN A 287 5.98 -1.72 21.76
CA ASN A 287 6.92 -1.69 22.88
C ASN A 287 6.36 -0.86 24.05
N SER A 288 5.80 0.31 23.76
CA SER A 288 5.15 1.17 24.77
C SER A 288 3.95 0.47 25.44
N GLU A 289 3.16 -0.29 24.68
CA GLU A 289 2.08 -1.11 25.23
C GLU A 289 2.60 -2.23 26.15
N ALA A 290 3.74 -2.83 25.83
CA ALA A 290 4.37 -3.83 26.70
C ALA A 290 4.82 -3.20 28.02
N ASP A 291 5.47 -2.03 27.97
CA ASP A 291 5.88 -1.28 29.16
C ASP A 291 4.68 -0.89 30.03
N LYS A 292 3.58 -0.44 29.40
CA LYS A 292 2.32 -0.15 30.10
C LYS A 292 1.79 -1.38 30.86
N ARG A 293 1.82 -2.58 30.25
CA ARG A 293 1.39 -3.82 30.92
C ARG A 293 2.26 -4.13 32.14
N VAL A 294 3.58 -3.98 32.01
CA VAL A 294 4.52 -4.20 33.14
C VAL A 294 4.24 -3.23 34.28
N LEU A 295 4.01 -1.94 33.97
CA LEU A 295 3.65 -0.94 34.97
C LEU A 295 2.32 -1.26 35.65
N GLN A 296 1.34 -1.75 34.89
CA GLN A 296 0.04 -2.14 35.43
C GLN A 296 0.15 -3.33 36.40
N MET A 297 0.93 -4.36 36.06
CA MET A 297 1.20 -5.47 36.97
C MET A 297 1.89 -5.00 38.27
N LYS A 298 2.84 -4.05 38.17
CA LYS A 298 3.49 -3.46 39.36
C LYS A 298 2.52 -2.67 40.22
N LEU A 299 1.58 -1.94 39.60
CA LEU A 299 0.56 -1.18 40.30
C LEU A 299 -0.41 -2.11 41.05
N GLU A 300 -0.84 -3.20 40.41
CA GLU A 300 -1.71 -4.21 41.02
C GLU A 300 -1.01 -4.87 42.22
N ALA A 301 0.24 -5.30 42.07
CA ALA A 301 1.04 -5.85 43.17
C ALA A 301 1.21 -4.86 44.33
N ALA A 302 1.48 -3.59 44.04
CA ALA A 302 1.58 -2.55 45.08
C ALA A 302 0.25 -2.32 45.80
N THR A 303 -0.87 -2.38 45.08
CA THR A 303 -2.22 -2.22 45.63
C THR A 303 -2.55 -3.37 46.59
N GLU A 304 -2.17 -4.60 46.25
CA GLU A 304 -2.34 -5.75 47.13
C GLU A 304 -1.56 -5.61 48.44
N VAL A 305 -0.29 -5.17 48.37
CA VAL A 305 0.53 -4.90 49.56
C VAL A 305 -0.11 -3.84 50.45
N VAL A 306 -0.62 -2.75 49.86
CA VAL A 306 -1.31 -1.70 50.63
C VAL A 306 -2.56 -2.23 51.32
N ASN A 307 -3.35 -3.05 50.65
CA ASN A 307 -4.55 -3.67 51.23
C ASN A 307 -4.20 -4.59 52.41
N ASN A 308 -3.17 -5.43 52.26
CA ASN A 308 -2.71 -6.32 53.32
C ASN A 308 -2.22 -5.51 54.54
N ASN A 309 -1.39 -4.49 54.31
CA ASN A 309 -0.92 -3.60 55.38
C ASN A 309 -2.09 -2.87 56.06
N SER A 310 -3.11 -2.45 55.31
CA SER A 310 -4.30 -1.83 55.88
C SER A 310 -5.07 -2.80 56.80
N GLN A 311 -5.20 -4.07 56.42
CA GLN A 311 -5.81 -5.10 57.25
C GLN A 311 -5.00 -5.35 58.55
N GLU A 312 -3.67 -5.42 58.44
CA GLU A 312 -2.79 -5.57 59.61
C GLU A 312 -2.92 -4.37 60.56
N ILE A 313 -2.93 -3.15 60.03
CA ILE A 313 -3.13 -1.93 60.84
C ILE A 313 -4.47 -1.97 61.57
N ASN A 314 -5.55 -2.41 60.91
CA ASN A 314 -6.85 -2.53 61.54
C ASN A 314 -6.82 -3.55 62.70
N LEU A 315 -6.18 -4.71 62.50
CA LEU A 315 -6.03 -5.73 63.53
C LEU A 315 -5.23 -5.20 64.73
N ILE A 316 -4.10 -4.53 64.47
CA ILE A 316 -3.26 -3.93 65.52
C ILE A 316 -4.05 -2.87 66.28
N THR A 317 -4.80 -2.03 65.58
CA THR A 317 -5.64 -0.98 66.18
C THR A 317 -6.66 -1.60 67.16
N GLU A 318 -7.30 -2.71 66.77
CA GLU A 318 -8.27 -3.40 67.62
C GLU A 318 -7.61 -4.06 68.84
N ILE A 319 -6.44 -4.68 68.66
CA ILE A 319 -5.66 -5.23 69.79
C ILE A 319 -5.29 -4.14 70.78
N VAL A 320 -4.80 -2.99 70.30
CA VAL A 320 -4.44 -1.84 71.15
C VAL A 320 -5.67 -1.32 71.88
N ARG A 321 -6.83 -1.22 71.23
CA ARG A 321 -8.09 -0.81 71.85
C ARG A 321 -8.46 -1.74 73.01
N VAL A 322 -8.50 -3.05 72.79
CA VAL A 322 -8.83 -4.05 73.82
C VAL A 322 -7.84 -4.00 74.98
N LYS A 323 -6.53 -3.92 74.71
CA LYS A 323 -5.52 -3.81 75.77
C LYS A 323 -5.62 -2.52 76.56
N THR A 324 -6.00 -1.42 75.92
CA THR A 324 -6.26 -0.16 76.60
C THR A 324 -7.44 -0.30 77.57
N GLU A 325 -8.52 -0.96 77.16
CA GLU A 325 -9.68 -1.24 78.02
C GLU A 325 -9.35 -2.15 79.20
N GLU A 326 -8.53 -3.19 78.99
CA GLU A 326 -8.03 -4.05 80.07
C GLU A 326 -7.20 -3.25 81.10
N ILE A 327 -6.29 -2.38 80.63
CA ILE A 327 -5.47 -1.53 81.49
C ILE A 327 -6.34 -0.56 82.30
N LEU A 328 -7.37 0.03 81.69
CA LEU A 328 -8.29 0.93 82.38
C LEU A 328 -9.06 0.21 83.50
N LYS A 329 -9.55 -1.01 83.25
CA LYS A 329 -10.21 -1.82 84.28
C LYS A 329 -9.27 -2.17 85.43
N LEU A 330 -8.04 -2.61 85.13
CA LEU A 330 -7.04 -2.90 86.15
C LEU A 330 -6.69 -1.66 86.98
N LYS A 331 -6.65 -0.48 86.34
CA LYS A 331 -6.43 0.79 87.04
C LYS A 331 -7.58 1.10 88.01
N GLU A 332 -8.84 0.98 87.57
CA GLU A 332 -10.01 1.19 88.43
C GLU A 332 -10.06 0.20 89.62
N GLU A 333 -9.74 -1.07 89.38
CA GLU A 333 -9.63 -2.10 90.43
C GLU A 333 -8.54 -1.74 91.44
N PHE A 334 -7.37 -1.29 90.98
CA PHE A 334 -6.27 -0.90 91.84
C PHE A 334 -6.59 0.34 92.68
N GLU A 335 -7.20 1.37 92.06
CA GLU A 335 -7.67 2.56 92.77
C GLU A 335 -8.73 2.23 93.83
N THR A 336 -9.62 1.27 93.53
CA THR A 336 -10.62 0.78 94.48
C THR A 336 -9.97 0.06 95.66
N LYS A 337 -9.00 -0.83 95.41
CA LYS A 337 -8.26 -1.53 96.46
C LYS A 337 -7.50 -0.59 97.39
N ILE A 338 -6.80 0.42 96.82
CA ILE A 338 -6.11 1.43 97.63
C ILE A 338 -7.10 2.17 98.53
N ARG A 339 -8.27 2.53 98.01
CA ARG A 339 -9.32 3.23 98.79
C ARG A 339 -9.82 2.36 99.94
N GLU A 340 -10.12 1.09 99.67
CA GLU A 340 -10.56 0.13 100.69
C GLU A 340 -9.49 -0.09 101.76
N GLU A 341 -8.22 -0.23 101.38
CA GLU A 341 -7.11 -0.35 102.33
C GLU A 341 -7.00 0.89 103.23
N TYR A 342 -7.10 2.09 102.66
CA TYR A 342 -7.08 3.35 103.42
C TYR A 342 -8.28 3.49 104.36
N GLU A 343 -9.48 3.16 103.91
CA GLU A 343 -10.71 3.18 104.73
C GLU A 343 -10.62 2.18 105.88
N ASN A 344 -10.12 0.96 105.61
CA ASN A 344 -9.91 -0.07 106.63
C ASN A 344 -8.87 0.36 107.67
N GLU A 345 -7.75 0.95 107.25
CA GLU A 345 -6.73 1.48 108.16
C GLU A 345 -7.29 2.58 109.06
N MET A 346 -8.03 3.54 108.47
CA MET A 346 -8.68 4.62 109.22
C MET A 346 -9.71 4.08 110.23
N LEU A 347 -10.53 3.10 109.83
CA LEU A 347 -11.50 2.45 110.72
C LEU A 347 -10.80 1.75 111.90
N LEU A 348 -9.67 1.10 111.65
CA LEU A 348 -8.87 0.44 112.68
C LEU A 348 -8.35 1.47 113.70
N GLN A 349 -7.84 2.60 113.23
CA GLN A 349 -7.36 3.71 114.09
C GLN A 349 -8.49 4.33 114.93
N VAL A 350 -9.65 4.61 114.31
CA VAL A 350 -10.82 5.15 115.02
C VAL A 350 -11.35 4.18 116.06
N THR A 351 -11.42 2.88 115.74
CA THR A 351 -11.87 1.83 116.67
C THR A 351 -10.92 1.71 117.87
N ALA A 352 -9.60 1.77 117.64
CA ALA A 352 -8.60 1.77 118.71
C ALA A 352 -8.74 2.99 119.63
N LEU A 353 -8.97 4.18 119.07
CA LEU A 353 -9.25 5.40 119.85
C LEU A 353 -10.53 5.27 120.67
N ALA A 354 -11.62 4.78 120.07
CA ALA A 354 -12.89 4.56 120.76
C ALA A 354 -12.72 3.62 121.96
N HIS A 355 -12.02 2.50 121.78
CA HIS A 355 -11.74 1.55 122.86
C HIS A 355 -10.92 2.18 124.00
N ASN A 356 -9.93 3.03 123.67
CA ASN A 356 -9.18 3.79 124.67
C ASN A 356 -10.08 4.75 125.46
N TYR A 357 -11.02 5.43 124.80
CA TYR A 357 -12.00 6.30 125.47
C TYR A 357 -12.94 5.51 126.38
N GLU A 358 -13.45 4.36 125.94
CA GLU A 358 -14.29 3.48 126.75
C GLU A 358 -13.57 2.98 128.01
N ASN A 359 -12.32 2.55 127.86
CA ASN A 359 -11.48 2.11 128.99
C ASN A 359 -11.23 3.26 129.97
N ASN A 360 -10.94 4.45 129.48
CA ASN A 360 -10.76 5.64 130.31
C ASN A 360 -12.06 6.05 131.03
N ALA A 361 -13.20 5.99 130.34
CA ALA A 361 -14.51 6.28 130.91
C ALA A 361 -14.88 5.25 131.99
N ALA A 362 -14.65 3.95 131.76
CA ALA A 362 -14.86 2.89 132.74
C ALA A 362 -13.99 3.09 133.99
N LYS A 363 -12.73 3.50 133.81
CA LYS A 363 -11.82 3.85 134.92
C LYS A 363 -12.34 5.04 135.73
N LEU A 364 -12.77 6.12 135.07
CA LEU A 364 -13.36 7.29 135.72
C LEU A 364 -14.65 6.94 136.48
N LEU A 365 -15.53 6.12 135.88
CA LEU A 365 -16.74 5.64 136.56
C LEU A 365 -16.40 4.82 137.81
N SER A 366 -15.41 3.94 137.73
CA SER A 366 -14.92 3.18 138.89
C SER A 366 -14.36 4.10 139.99
N GLU A 367 -13.62 5.14 139.62
CA GLU A 367 -13.11 6.16 140.56
C GLU A 367 -14.26 6.96 141.21
N ILE A 368 -15.25 7.39 140.43
CA ILE A 368 -16.46 8.07 140.92
C ILE A 368 -17.23 7.17 141.89
N ASP A 369 -17.42 5.89 141.58
CA ASP A 369 -18.10 4.94 142.47
C ASP A 369 -17.29 4.65 143.74
N CYS A 370 -15.95 4.68 143.68
CA CYS A 370 -15.09 4.64 144.85
C CYS A 370 -15.30 5.88 145.74
N LEU A 371 -15.27 7.08 145.16
CA LEU A 371 -15.50 8.34 145.85
C LEU A 371 -16.91 8.39 146.48
N ARG A 372 -17.94 7.95 145.76
CA ARG A 372 -19.33 7.86 146.26
C ARG A 372 -19.44 6.93 147.46
N ARG A 373 -18.76 5.77 147.42
CA ARG A 373 -18.69 4.85 148.57
C ARG A 373 -17.98 5.47 149.78
N MET A 374 -16.89 6.20 149.57
CA MET A 374 -16.20 6.91 150.66
C MET A 374 -17.10 7.99 151.30
N GLN A 375 -17.91 8.69 150.52
CA GLN A 375 -18.87 9.68 151.04
C GLN A 375 -20.01 9.03 151.85
N GLN A 376 -20.50 7.85 151.46
CA GLN A 376 -21.56 7.13 152.19
C GLN A 376 -21.10 6.55 153.55
N ILE A 377 -19.78 6.33 153.73
CA ILE A 377 -19.20 5.87 155.02
C ILE A 377 -19.10 7.03 156.04
N SER A 378 -19.33 8.28 155.63
CA SER A 378 -19.42 9.43 156.54
C SER A 378 -20.87 9.82 156.81
N PRO A 379 -21.51 9.21 157.82
CA PRO A 379 -22.22 10.03 158.79
C PRO A 379 -22.07 9.42 160.20
N ARG A 380 -20.89 9.58 160.82
CA ARG A 380 -20.74 9.31 162.26
C ARG A 380 -19.51 9.99 162.87
N MET A 381 -19.39 11.30 162.70
CA MET A 381 -18.66 12.15 163.65
C MET A 381 -19.45 13.46 163.82
N LYS A 382 -20.51 13.37 164.61
CA LYS A 382 -20.93 14.45 165.50
C LYS A 382 -20.35 14.14 166.88
#